data_AF-A0A5L8UAB0-F1
#
_entry.id   AF-A0A5L8UAB0-F1
#
_cell.length_a   1.000
_cell.length_b   1.000
_cell.length_c   1.000
_cell.angle_alpha   90.00
_cell.angle_beta   90.00
_cell.angle_gamma   90.00
#
_symmetry.space_group_name_H-M   'P 1'
#
loop_
_entity.id
_entity.type
_entity.pdbx_description
1 polymer ?
#
loop_
_entity_poly.entity_id
_entity_poly.type
_entity_poly.pdbx_seq_one_letter_code
_entity_poly.pdbx_strand_id
1 'polypeptide(L)' 'MENTNRSVFGISGVSGMLIATVLLLTILVVLTYLGILSQQNVMQKPYKLVDPASVQMKSSTKQASEVMVIKE' A
#
# COMPACT_ATOMS: atom_id res chain seq x y z
N MET A 1 9.65 28.57 47.49
CA MET A 1 9.69 27.33 46.68
C MET A 1 9.63 27.76 45.22
N GLU A 2 10.78 27.83 44.55
CA GLU A 2 10.89 28.25 43.14
C GLU A 2 10.35 27.14 42.23
N ASN A 3 9.35 27.44 41.38
CA ASN A 3 8.79 26.46 40.45
C ASN A 3 9.68 26.34 39.20
N THR A 4 10.65 25.42 39.26
CA THR A 4 11.57 25.06 38.18
C THR A 4 10.94 24.20 37.08
N ASN A 5 9.66 23.80 37.22
CA ASN A 5 8.92 23.01 36.20
C ASN A 5 8.32 23.87 35.07
N ARG A 6 8.68 25.16 34.96
CA ARG A 6 8.17 26.08 33.92
C ARG A 6 9.13 26.27 32.75
N SER A 7 9.81 25.21 32.33
CA SER A 7 10.59 25.23 31.07
C SER A 7 9.79 24.54 29.97
N VAL A 8 9.19 25.35 29.10
CA VAL A 8 8.44 24.89 27.90
C VAL A 8 9.35 24.07 26.95
N PHE A 9 10.67 24.26 27.04
CA PHE A 9 11.69 23.58 26.23
C PHE A 9 12.43 22.44 26.96
N GLY A 10 11.98 22.03 28.15
CA GLY A 10 12.48 20.82 28.80
C GLY A 10 12.21 19.55 27.97
N ILE A 11 12.90 18.45 28.29
CA ILE A 11 12.73 17.15 27.59
C ILE A 11 11.28 16.65 27.68
N SER A 12 10.53 17.00 28.73
CA SER A 12 9.11 16.69 28.90
C SER A 12 8.15 17.71 28.26
N GLY A 13 8.67 18.78 27.66
CA GLY A 13 7.90 19.84 27.00
C GLY A 13 7.89 19.71 25.47
N VAL A 14 7.93 20.85 24.78
CA VAL A 14 7.86 20.92 23.31
C VAL A 14 9.02 20.16 22.66
N SER A 15 10.20 20.17 23.26
CA SER A 15 11.38 19.43 22.77
C SER A 15 11.13 17.92 22.69
N GLY A 16 10.48 17.34 23.71
CA GLY A 16 10.10 15.92 23.71
C GLY A 16 9.07 15.58 22.66
N MET A 17 8.07 16.46 22.47
CA MET A 17 7.09 16.33 21.40
C MET A 17 7.76 16.32 20.02
N LEU A 18 8.68 17.25 19.76
CA LEU A 18 9.39 17.34 18.46
C LEU A 18 10.25 16.10 18.18
N ILE A 19 10.91 15.55 19.20
CA ILE A 19 11.69 14.31 19.03
C ILE A 19 10.75 13.15 18.69
N ALA A 20 9.62 13.03 19.39
CA ALA A 20 8.64 11.98 19.14
C ALA A 20 8.03 12.08 17.74
N THR A 21 7.69 13.29 17.28
CA THR A 21 7.12 13.48 15.93
C THR A 21 8.12 13.13 14.84
N VAL A 22 9.39 13.52 14.97
CA VAL A 22 10.45 13.15 14.01
C VAL A 22 10.65 11.63 13.97
N LEU A 23 10.63 10.97 15.13
CA LEU A 23 10.74 9.51 15.21
C LEU A 23 9.58 8.83 14.47
N LEU A 24 8.34 9.27 14.71
CA LEU A 24 7.16 8.73 14.05
C LEU A 24 7.19 8.96 12.54
N LEU A 25 7.60 10.15 12.09
CA LEU A 25 7.73 10.47 10.66
C LEU A 25 8.82 9.61 9.99
N THR A 26 9.92 9.36 10.69
CA THR A 26 11.01 8.51 10.18
C THR A 26 10.50 7.08 9.97
N ILE A 27 9.83 6.51 10.96
CA ILE A 27 9.24 5.16 10.86
C ILE A 27 8.20 5.12 9.72
N LEU A 28 7.35 6.13 9.61
CA LEU A 28 6.36 6.23 8.55
C LEU A 28 7.02 6.20 7.16
N VAL A 29 8.00 7.06 6.90
CA VAL A 29 8.68 7.15 5.60
C VAL A 29 9.36 5.84 5.24
N VAL A 30 10.04 5.20 6.19
CA VAL A 30 10.72 3.91 5.96
C VAL A 30 9.70 2.83 5.58
N LEU A 31 8.61 2.70 6.34
CA LEU A 31 7.58 1.69 6.06
C LEU A 31 6.87 1.96 4.73
N THR A 32 6.60 3.22 4.38
CA THR A 32 6.02 3.58 3.08
C THR A 32 6.95 3.21 1.93
N TYR A 33 8.25 3.51 2.05
CA TYR A 33 9.24 3.14 1.02
C TYR A 33 9.31 1.62 0.80
N LEU A 34 9.41 0.84 1.88
CA LEU A 34 9.42 -0.62 1.81
C LEU A 34 8.12 -1.18 1.23
N GLY A 35 6.97 -0.57 1.57
CA GLY A 35 5.67 -0.94 1.03
C GLY A 35 5.57 -0.73 -0.49
N ILE A 36 6.04 0.43 -0.97
CA ILE A 36 6.09 0.73 -2.42
C ILE A 36 7.01 -0.26 -3.13
N LEU A 37 8.20 -0.53 -2.57
CA LEU A 37 9.15 -1.48 -3.16
C LEU A 37 8.54 -2.89 -3.26
N SER A 38 7.83 -3.35 -2.24
CA SER A 38 7.13 -4.64 -2.26
C SER A 38 6.05 -4.68 -3.36
N GLN A 39 5.24 -3.63 -3.48
CA GLN A 39 4.22 -3.52 -4.52
C GLN A 39 4.84 -3.52 -5.93
N GLN A 40 5.96 -2.81 -6.12
CA GLN A 40 6.70 -2.81 -7.38
C GLN A 40 7.25 -4.21 -7.75
N ASN A 41 7.72 -4.97 -6.76
CA ASN A 41 8.18 -6.34 -6.99
C ASN A 41 7.06 -7.30 -7.37
N VAL A 42 5.82 -7.08 -6.88
CA VAL A 42 4.67 -7.92 -7.22
C VAL A 42 4.10 -7.55 -8.59
N MET A 43 3.99 -6.26 -8.93
CA MET A 43 3.45 -5.84 -10.24
C MET A 43 4.32 -6.29 -11.43
N GLN A 44 5.62 -6.50 -11.22
CA GLN A 44 6.54 -6.97 -12.26
C GLN A 44 6.45 -8.49 -12.52
N LYS A 45 5.67 -9.22 -11.72
CA LYS A 45 5.48 -10.67 -11.88
C LYS A 45 4.17 -10.93 -12.63
N PRO A 46 4.17 -11.10 -13.95
CA PRO A 46 2.98 -11.51 -14.67
C PRO A 46 2.53 -12.88 -14.15
N TYR A 47 1.22 -13.05 -13.95
CA TYR A 47 0.65 -14.35 -13.64
C TYR A 47 1.00 -15.33 -14.76
N LYS A 48 1.82 -16.34 -14.44
CA LYS A 48 2.13 -17.41 -15.38
C LYS A 48 1.04 -18.46 -15.31
N LEU A 49 0.35 -18.69 -16.43
CA LEU A 49 -0.54 -19.83 -16.59
C LEU A 49 0.35 -21.06 -16.83
N VAL A 50 0.55 -21.87 -15.79
CA VAL A 50 1.36 -23.10 -15.89
C VAL A 50 0.61 -24.15 -16.71
N ASP A 51 -0.72 -24.20 -16.60
CA ASP A 51 -1.58 -25.07 -17.41
C ASP A 51 -2.79 -24.29 -17.95
N PRO A 52 -2.74 -23.79 -19.20
CA PRO A 52 -3.85 -23.04 -19.79
C PRO A 52 -5.10 -23.90 -20.03
N ALA A 53 -4.99 -25.24 -20.08
CA ALA A 53 -6.13 -26.14 -20.25
C ALA A 53 -6.94 -26.31 -18.95
N SER A 54 -6.31 -26.04 -17.79
CA SER A 54 -6.98 -26.06 -16.49
C SER A 54 -7.84 -24.81 -16.21
N VAL A 55 -7.68 -23.74 -17.02
CA VAL A 55 -8.40 -22.48 -16.84
C VAL A 55 -9.81 -22.65 -17.42
N GLN A 56 -10.79 -22.89 -16.55
CA GLN A 56 -12.19 -23.00 -16.96
C GLN A 56 -12.69 -21.67 -17.52
N MET A 57 -13.18 -21.70 -18.75
CA MET A 57 -13.84 -20.56 -19.37
C MET A 57 -15.17 -20.28 -18.66
N LYS A 58 -15.22 -19.17 -17.89
CA LYS A 58 -16.43 -18.76 -17.15
C LYS A 58 -17.48 -18.07 -18.02
N SER A 59 -17.17 -17.75 -19.27
CA SER A 59 -18.14 -17.22 -20.22
C SER A 59 -19.00 -18.34 -20.78
N SER A 60 -20.31 -18.11 -20.82
CA SER A 60 -21.22 -19.00 -21.55
C SER A 60 -21.06 -18.73 -23.06
N THR A 61 -20.46 -19.68 -23.78
CA THR A 61 -20.32 -19.62 -25.25
C THR A 61 -21.66 -19.39 -25.94
N LYS A 62 -22.76 -19.89 -25.34
CA LYS A 62 -24.13 -19.70 -25.84
C LYS A 62 -24.56 -18.23 -25.81
N GLN A 63 -24.29 -17.50 -24.73
CA GLN A 63 -24.62 -16.06 -24.65
C GLN A 63 -23.75 -15.23 -25.60
N ALA A 64 -22.46 -15.55 -25.74
CA ALA A 64 -21.55 -14.81 -26.63
C ALA A 64 -21.93 -14.93 -28.10
N SER A 65 -22.48 -16.08 -28.52
CA SER A 65 -22.97 -16.31 -29.88
C SER A 65 -24.31 -15.63 -30.17
N GLU A 66 -25.14 -15.37 -29.16
CA GLU A 66 -26.45 -14.70 -29.31
C GLU A 66 -26.29 -13.19 -29.53
N VAL A 67 -25.30 -12.56 -28.90
CA VAL A 67 -25.06 -11.11 -28.99
C VAL A 67 -24.14 -10.71 -30.16
N MET A 68 -23.49 -11.67 -30.83
CA MET A 68 -22.63 -11.40 -31.97
C MET A 68 -23.47 -11.30 -33.26
N VAL A 69 -24.22 -10.21 -33.40
CA VAL A 69 -24.89 -9.89 -34.66
C VAL A 69 -23.83 -9.33 -35.62
N ILE A 70 -23.45 -10.12 -36.63
CA ILE A 70 -22.68 -9.62 -37.77
C ILE A 70 -23.62 -8.69 -38.54
N LYS A 71 -23.32 -7.39 -38.53
CA LYS A 71 -24.05 -6.41 -39.32
C LYS A 71 -23.61 -6.58 -40.78
N GLU A 72 -24.48 -7.15 -41.61
CA GLU A 72 -24.32 -7.13 -43.08
C GLU A 72 -24.40 -5.70 -43.64
#